data_AF-N1WVI2-F1
#
_entry.id   AF-N1WVI2-F1
#
_cell.length_a   1.000
_cell.length_b   1.000
_cell.length_c   1.000
_cell.angle_alpha   90.00
_cell.angle_beta   90.00
_cell.angle_gamma   90.00
#
_symmetry.space_group_name_H-M   'P 1'
#
loop_
_entity.id
_entity.type
_entity.pdbx_description
1 polymer ?
#
loop_
_entity_poly.entity_id
_entity_poly.type
_entity_poly.pdbx_seq_one_letter_code
_entity_poly.pdbx_strand_id
1 'polypeptide(L)'
;MKDKKNSTNHLSFNESLKPKNKIMKTETISIRISTELKQKLEKISEETGLTNSQIIRPLIEEKTIEPETIDLGEGRFYNTISDHELTNSLEFLELIFWLLDKKREPRTDEHDVFYKQQLKTIDRIMQSELFFQDFLSELVKVKRELELILNDKSIYKFNFPDEDGFDYEELCKNIHMIRFNSENDQLIPF
;
A
#
# COMPACT_ATOMS: atom_id res chain seq x y z
N MET A 1 -31.55 -24.71 -80.80
CA MET A 1 -31.10 -23.90 -79.65
C MET A 1 -29.96 -24.67 -79.00
N LYS A 2 -28.71 -24.22 -79.15
CA LYS A 2 -27.99 -23.34 -78.19
C LYS A 2 -27.94 -23.99 -76.79
N ASP A 3 -26.83 -24.13 -76.08
CA ASP A 3 -25.46 -23.63 -76.15
C ASP A 3 -24.71 -24.42 -75.04
N LYS A 4 -23.51 -24.96 -75.29
CA LYS A 4 -22.22 -24.51 -74.73
C LYS A 4 -21.99 -24.58 -73.21
N LYS A 5 -20.80 -25.14 -72.91
CA LYS A 5 -19.75 -24.66 -71.96
C LYS A 5 -19.89 -25.08 -70.49
N ASN A 6 -18.90 -25.84 -69.98
CA ASN A 6 -17.76 -25.38 -69.13
C ASN A 6 -18.21 -25.10 -67.68
N SER A 7 -17.51 -25.43 -66.61
CA SER A 7 -16.11 -25.83 -66.40
C SER A 7 -15.90 -26.23 -64.93
N THR A 8 -14.69 -26.76 -64.68
CA THR A 8 -13.82 -26.54 -63.51
C THR A 8 -14.17 -27.18 -62.16
N ASN A 9 -13.29 -28.11 -61.80
CA ASN A 9 -12.89 -28.52 -60.45
C ASN A 9 -12.81 -27.35 -59.46
N HIS A 10 -13.23 -27.61 -58.22
CA HIS A 10 -12.50 -27.10 -57.06
C HIS A 10 -12.58 -28.12 -55.93
N LEU A 11 -11.40 -28.64 -55.56
CA LEU A 11 -11.14 -29.28 -54.28
C LEU A 11 -11.50 -28.30 -53.16
N SER A 12 -12.43 -28.65 -52.28
CA SER A 12 -12.55 -27.97 -50.98
C SER A 12 -11.68 -28.70 -49.97
N PHE A 13 -10.47 -28.18 -49.78
CA PHE A 13 -9.67 -28.48 -48.61
C PHE A 13 -10.40 -27.96 -47.36
N ASN A 14 -10.55 -28.83 -46.36
CA ASN A 14 -10.89 -28.44 -45.00
C ASN A 14 -9.70 -27.63 -44.43
N GLU A 15 -9.79 -26.30 -44.47
CA GLU A 15 -8.91 -25.43 -43.69
C GLU A 15 -9.66 -24.89 -42.46
N SER A 16 -9.33 -25.52 -41.33
CA SER A 16 -9.25 -24.96 -39.98
C SER A 16 -10.10 -23.71 -39.65
N LEU A 17 -11.18 -23.92 -38.91
CA LEU A 17 -11.74 -22.90 -38.02
C LEU A 17 -10.73 -22.64 -36.89
N LYS A 18 -9.84 -21.66 -37.07
CA LYS A 18 -9.14 -21.03 -35.93
C LYS A 18 -10.14 -20.14 -35.18
N PRO A 19 -10.21 -20.21 -33.85
CA PRO A 19 -11.05 -19.29 -33.09
C PRO A 19 -10.55 -17.86 -33.28
N LYS A 20 -11.45 -16.96 -33.68
CA LYS A 20 -11.20 -15.52 -33.70
C LYS A 20 -10.99 -15.07 -32.25
N ASN A 21 -9.75 -14.84 -31.85
CA ASN A 21 -9.45 -14.05 -30.66
C ASN A 21 -10.12 -12.68 -30.84
N LYS A 22 -11.06 -12.36 -29.97
CA LYS A 22 -11.71 -11.05 -29.90
C LYS A 22 -10.64 -10.05 -29.49
N ILE A 23 -10.09 -9.31 -30.46
CA ILE A 23 -9.11 -8.25 -30.23
C ILE A 23 -9.77 -7.24 -29.27
N MET A 24 -9.24 -7.08 -28.05
CA MET A 24 -9.68 -5.99 -27.18
C MET A 24 -9.45 -4.67 -27.91
N LYS A 25 -10.50 -3.86 -28.04
CA LYS A 25 -10.36 -2.51 -28.58
C LYS A 25 -9.54 -1.71 -27.58
N THR A 26 -8.36 -1.28 -27.97
CA THR A 26 -7.51 -0.37 -27.18
C THR A 26 -7.87 1.06 -27.52
N GLU A 27 -8.14 1.88 -26.51
CA GLU A 27 -8.30 3.32 -26.65
C GLU A 27 -6.95 4.01 -26.40
N THR A 28 -6.66 5.06 -27.17
CA THR A 28 -5.40 5.82 -27.07
C THR A 28 -5.67 7.14 -26.37
N ILE A 29 -4.98 7.37 -25.25
CA ILE A 29 -5.00 8.65 -24.53
C ILE A 29 -3.70 9.41 -24.83
N SER A 30 -3.82 10.67 -25.26
CA SER A 30 -2.67 11.56 -25.48
C SER A 30 -2.51 12.51 -24.30
N ILE A 31 -1.39 12.39 -23.59
CA ILE A 31 -1.05 13.21 -22.42
C ILE A 31 0.07 14.19 -22.74
N ARG A 32 -0.05 15.43 -22.23
CA ARG A 32 1.02 16.44 -22.28
C ARG A 32 1.87 16.31 -21.01
N ILE A 33 3.17 16.18 -21.19
CA ILE A 33 4.15 16.04 -20.11
C ILE A 33 5.28 17.06 -20.28
N SER A 34 6.05 17.30 -19.21
CA SER A 34 7.24 18.14 -19.28
C SER A 34 8.34 17.48 -20.13
N THR A 35 9.20 18.29 -20.74
CA THR A 35 10.36 17.80 -21.48
C THR A 35 11.28 16.93 -20.62
N GLU A 36 11.45 17.30 -19.34
CA GLU A 36 12.26 16.54 -18.40
C GLU A 36 11.68 15.14 -18.14
N LEU A 37 10.37 15.03 -17.92
CA LEU A 37 9.72 13.73 -17.72
C LEU A 37 9.82 12.87 -18.98
N LYS A 38 9.65 13.47 -20.16
CA LYS A 38 9.83 12.77 -21.44
C LYS A 38 11.24 12.16 -21.55
N GLN A 39 12.28 12.93 -21.25
CA GLN A 39 13.67 12.46 -21.30
C GLN A 39 13.93 11.32 -20.30
N LYS A 40 13.36 11.40 -19.09
CA LYS A 40 13.46 10.31 -18.11
C LYS A 40 12.80 9.03 -18.61
N LEU A 41 11.61 9.12 -19.23
CA LEU A 41 10.92 7.96 -19.78
C LEU A 41 11.67 7.34 -20.96
N GLU A 42 12.23 8.16 -21.86
CA GLU A 42 13.05 7.68 -22.98
C GLU A 42 14.28 6.92 -22.46
N LYS A 43 14.96 7.43 -21.44
CA LYS A 43 16.09 6.75 -20.81
C LYS A 43 15.69 5.40 -20.20
N ILE A 44 14.60 5.35 -19.44
CA ILE A 44 14.10 4.09 -18.85
C ILE A 44 13.69 3.11 -19.95
N SER A 45 13.09 3.59 -21.04
CA SER A 45 12.71 2.79 -22.20
C SER A 45 13.94 2.16 -22.87
N GLU A 46 15.03 2.91 -23.03
CA GLU A 46 16.31 2.41 -23.55
C GLU A 46 16.94 1.36 -22.62
N GLU A 47 16.91 1.58 -21.31
CA GLU A 47 17.50 0.67 -20.31
C GLU A 47 16.72 -0.64 -20.16
N THR A 48 15.38 -0.59 -20.27
CA THR A 48 14.50 -1.73 -19.98
C THR A 48 13.98 -2.44 -21.24
N GLY A 49 14.08 -1.80 -22.41
CA GLY A 49 13.47 -2.27 -23.66
C GLY A 49 11.94 -2.17 -23.70
N LEU A 50 11.31 -1.59 -22.68
CA LEU A 50 9.86 -1.40 -22.61
C LEU A 50 9.45 -0.11 -23.31
N THR A 51 8.29 -0.10 -23.98
CA THR A 51 7.74 1.14 -24.54
C THR A 51 7.27 2.09 -23.44
N ASN A 52 7.23 3.40 -23.72
CA ASN A 52 6.69 4.40 -22.79
C ASN A 52 5.27 4.04 -22.29
N SER A 53 4.43 3.43 -23.14
CA SER A 53 3.10 2.99 -22.73
C SER A 53 3.14 1.81 -21.75
N GLN A 54 4.07 0.87 -21.92
CA GLN A 54 4.26 -0.25 -21.00
C GLN A 54 4.87 0.19 -19.67
N ILE A 55 5.68 1.25 -19.67
CA ILE A 55 6.23 1.84 -18.44
C ILE A 55 5.13 2.59 -17.67
N ILE A 56 4.32 3.40 -18.36
CA ILE A 56 3.33 4.28 -17.73
C ILE A 56 2.05 3.55 -17.33
N ARG A 57 1.61 2.55 -18.10
CA ARG A 57 0.32 1.88 -17.86
C ARG A 57 0.21 1.29 -16.45
N PRO A 58 1.17 0.50 -15.93
CA PRO A 58 1.09 -0.03 -14.58
C PRO A 58 1.02 1.07 -13.52
N LEU A 59 1.75 2.17 -13.73
CA LEU A 59 1.75 3.31 -12.82
C LEU A 59 0.40 4.04 -12.80
N ILE A 60 -0.25 4.17 -13.95
CA ILE A 60 -1.62 4.71 -14.02
C ILE A 60 -2.58 3.73 -13.36
N GLU A 61 -2.51 2.44 -13.70
CA GLU A 61 -3.37 1.39 -13.15
C GLU A 61 -3.30 1.40 -11.61
N GLU A 62 -2.10 1.38 -11.03
CA GLU A 62 -1.86 1.49 -9.58
C GLU A 62 -2.54 2.73 -8.97
N LYS A 63 -2.47 3.88 -9.63
CA LYS A 63 -3.07 5.14 -9.14
C LYS A 63 -4.56 5.30 -9.44
N THR A 64 -5.14 4.41 -10.25
CA THR A 64 -6.56 4.42 -10.61
C THR A 64 -7.38 3.34 -9.93
N ILE A 65 -6.76 2.50 -9.10
CA ILE A 65 -7.50 1.63 -8.18
C ILE A 65 -8.33 2.54 -7.27
N GLU A 66 -9.65 2.43 -7.33
CA GLU A 66 -10.52 3.17 -6.43
C GLU A 66 -10.36 2.59 -5.01
N PRO A 67 -10.26 3.44 -3.97
CA PRO A 67 -10.21 2.95 -2.61
C PRO A 67 -11.51 2.20 -2.29
N GLU A 68 -11.36 0.93 -1.98
CA GLU A 68 -12.43 0.11 -1.44
C GLU A 68 -12.36 0.18 0.08
N THR A 69 -13.52 0.27 0.72
CA THR A 69 -13.63 0.21 2.17
C THR A 69 -14.26 -1.12 2.54
N ILE A 70 -13.49 -1.97 3.21
CA ILE A 70 -13.89 -3.32 3.62
C ILE A 70 -14.29 -3.26 5.10
N ASP A 71 -15.53 -3.64 5.41
CA ASP A 71 -16.02 -3.75 6.80
C ASP A 71 -15.36 -4.94 7.49
N LEU A 72 -14.68 -4.68 8.62
CA LEU A 72 -13.99 -5.68 9.43
C LEU A 72 -14.78 -6.07 10.70
N GLY A 73 -16.00 -5.54 10.85
CA GLY A 73 -16.82 -5.68 12.04
C GLY A 73 -16.40 -4.74 13.18
N GLU A 74 -17.25 -4.67 14.21
CA GLU A 74 -16.99 -3.92 15.45
C GLU A 74 -16.70 -2.43 15.21
N GLY A 75 -17.25 -1.86 14.12
CA GLY A 75 -17.10 -0.45 13.77
C GLY A 75 -15.76 -0.10 13.11
N ARG A 76 -15.01 -1.10 12.64
CA ARG A 76 -13.73 -0.93 11.96
C ARG A 76 -13.85 -1.14 10.47
N PHE A 77 -13.03 -0.41 9.73
CA PHE A 77 -12.99 -0.45 8.28
C PHE A 77 -11.55 -0.48 7.78
N TYR A 78 -11.31 -1.21 6.69
CA TYR A 78 -10.05 -1.23 5.99
C TYR A 78 -10.16 -0.52 4.65
N ASN A 79 -9.45 0.60 4.52
CA ASN A 79 -9.25 1.30 3.26
C ASN A 79 -8.10 0.64 2.48
N THR A 80 -8.41 0.08 1.31
CA THR A 80 -7.44 -0.67 0.49
C THR A 80 -6.27 0.15 -0.06
N ILE A 81 -6.28 1.48 0.13
CA ILE A 81 -5.17 2.37 -0.23
C ILE A 81 -4.49 2.92 1.02
N SER A 82 -5.17 3.73 1.82
CA SER A 82 -4.53 4.49 2.90
C SER A 82 -4.06 3.59 4.03
N ASP A 83 -4.90 2.61 4.42
CA ASP A 83 -4.56 1.69 5.51
C ASP A 83 -3.60 0.63 5.01
N HIS A 84 -3.74 0.21 3.74
CA HIS A 84 -2.77 -0.69 3.12
C HIS A 84 -1.36 -0.08 3.10
N GLU A 85 -1.25 1.18 2.69
CA GLU A 85 0.00 1.93 2.69
C GLU A 85 0.54 2.09 4.12
N LEU A 86 -0.33 2.39 5.09
CA LEU A 86 0.05 2.52 6.49
C LEU A 86 0.66 1.22 7.03
N THR A 87 -0.05 0.08 6.93
CA THR A 87 0.41 -1.19 7.51
C THR A 87 1.67 -1.73 6.83
N ASN A 88 1.89 -1.39 5.56
CA ASN A 88 3.06 -1.79 4.79
C ASN A 88 4.20 -0.75 4.81
N SER A 89 4.05 0.34 5.56
CA SER A 89 5.10 1.36 5.72
C SER A 89 6.18 0.91 6.72
N LEU A 90 7.42 1.31 6.45
CA LEU A 90 8.54 1.07 7.38
C LEU A 90 8.27 1.78 8.71
N GLU A 91 7.74 2.99 8.65
CA GLU A 91 7.44 3.82 9.81
C GLU A 91 6.45 3.18 10.78
N PHE A 92 5.43 2.50 10.25
CA PHE A 92 4.49 1.76 11.08
C PHE A 92 5.18 0.61 11.81
N LEU A 93 5.98 -0.20 11.09
CA LEU A 93 6.72 -1.30 11.69
C LEU A 93 7.73 -0.81 12.73
N GLU A 94 8.44 0.29 12.44
CA GLU A 94 9.37 0.93 13.37
C GLU A 94 8.67 1.37 14.64
N LEU A 95 7.47 1.99 14.56
CA LEU A 95 6.68 2.36 15.72
C LEU A 95 6.36 1.15 16.59
N ILE A 96 5.88 0.07 15.97
CA ILE A 96 5.48 -1.15 16.68
C ILE A 96 6.68 -1.79 17.40
N PHE A 97 7.80 -1.95 16.72
CA PHE A 97 9.00 -2.52 17.33
C PHE A 97 9.57 -1.62 18.42
N TRP A 98 9.56 -0.31 18.20
CA TRP A 98 10.01 0.66 19.18
C TRP A 98 9.16 0.62 20.46
N LEU A 99 7.82 0.57 20.35
CA LEU A 99 6.94 0.42 21.50
C LEU A 99 7.27 -0.85 22.30
N LEU A 100 7.43 -1.99 21.62
CA LEU A 100 7.81 -3.26 22.24
C LEU A 100 9.18 -3.19 22.93
N ASP A 101 10.14 -2.46 22.36
CA ASP A 101 11.46 -2.26 22.96
C ASP A 101 11.38 -1.38 24.21
N LYS A 102 10.59 -0.30 24.18
CA LYS A 102 10.37 0.59 25.33
C LYS A 102 9.74 -0.08 26.53
N LYS A 103 9.05 -1.21 26.36
CA LYS A 103 8.60 -2.06 27.48
C LYS A 103 9.77 -2.54 28.34
N ARG A 104 10.94 -2.78 27.74
CA ARG A 104 12.14 -3.30 28.41
C ARG A 104 13.17 -2.22 28.68
N GLU A 105 13.32 -1.29 27.75
CA GLU A 105 14.32 -0.23 27.79
C GLU A 105 13.65 1.15 27.62
N PRO A 106 13.09 1.72 28.70
CA PRO A 106 12.32 2.95 28.61
C PRO A 106 13.18 4.21 28.48
N ARG A 107 14.50 4.10 28.29
CA ARG A 107 15.38 5.27 28.12
C ARG A 107 14.92 6.16 26.97
N THR A 108 15.14 7.46 27.09
CA THR A 108 14.84 8.44 26.02
C THR A 108 16.14 8.80 25.28
N ASP A 109 16.76 7.83 24.62
CA ASP A 109 18.08 7.95 24.00
C ASP A 109 18.04 8.13 22.48
N GLU A 110 16.84 8.16 21.87
CA GLU A 110 16.69 8.47 20.46
C GLU A 110 16.79 9.97 20.15
N HIS A 111 17.11 10.25 18.88
CA HIS A 111 17.15 11.62 18.36
C HIS A 111 15.74 12.21 18.24
N ASP A 112 15.60 13.51 18.50
CA ASP A 112 14.34 14.25 18.35
C ASP A 112 13.62 14.06 17.01
N VAL A 113 14.39 13.87 15.93
CA VAL A 113 13.84 13.61 14.59
C VAL A 113 13.05 12.30 14.57
N PHE A 114 13.55 11.27 15.24
CA PHE A 114 12.89 9.98 15.37
C PHE A 114 11.55 10.14 16.11
N TYR A 115 11.53 10.80 17.27
CA TYR A 115 10.29 11.06 18.01
C TYR A 115 9.25 11.84 17.20
N LYS A 116 9.69 12.86 16.44
CA LYS A 116 8.81 13.61 15.53
C LYS A 116 8.24 12.75 14.41
N GLN A 117 9.00 11.76 13.93
CA GLN A 117 8.50 10.80 12.95
C GLN A 117 7.47 9.87 13.58
N GLN A 118 7.72 9.36 14.79
CA GLN A 118 6.76 8.52 15.51
C GLN A 118 5.43 9.25 15.77
N LEU A 119 5.47 10.54 16.13
CA LEU A 119 4.27 11.37 16.27
C LEU A 119 3.45 11.42 14.97
N LYS A 120 4.09 11.59 13.82
CA LYS A 120 3.38 11.59 12.52
C LYS A 120 2.78 10.23 12.20
N THR A 121 3.49 9.14 12.50
CA THR A 121 2.97 7.78 12.31
C THR A 121 1.74 7.54 13.18
N ILE A 122 1.80 7.95 14.46
CA ILE A 122 0.65 7.88 15.37
C ILE A 122 -0.53 8.69 14.82
N ASP A 123 -0.31 9.90 14.31
CA ASP A 123 -1.37 10.70 13.71
C ASP A 123 -2.04 10.02 12.49
N ARG A 124 -1.25 9.32 11.66
CA ARG A 124 -1.79 8.50 10.55
C ARG A 124 -2.65 7.34 11.07
N ILE A 125 -2.18 6.66 12.12
CA ILE A 125 -2.93 5.57 12.75
C ILE A 125 -4.25 6.09 13.34
N MET A 126 -4.23 7.25 14.00
CA MET A 126 -5.43 7.85 14.59
C MET A 126 -6.47 8.30 13.57
N GLN A 127 -6.08 8.51 12.31
CA GLN A 127 -6.99 8.81 11.20
C GLN A 127 -7.55 7.54 10.54
N SER A 128 -7.00 6.38 10.87
CA SER A 128 -7.42 5.09 10.34
C SER A 128 -8.58 4.52 11.15
N GLU A 129 -9.56 3.94 10.45
CA GLU A 129 -10.65 3.17 11.06
C GLU A 129 -10.29 1.67 11.19
N LEU A 130 -9.03 1.31 10.91
CA LEU A 130 -8.54 -0.06 10.93
C LEU A 130 -8.48 -0.66 12.35
N PHE A 131 -8.19 0.17 13.35
CA PHE A 131 -7.84 -0.27 14.70
C PHE A 131 -8.96 -0.06 15.71
N PHE A 132 -8.92 -0.82 16.80
CA PHE A 132 -9.85 -0.63 17.91
C PHE A 132 -9.62 0.69 18.65
N GLN A 133 -10.70 1.29 19.14
CA GLN A 133 -10.64 2.54 19.90
C GLN A 133 -9.79 2.44 21.18
N ASP A 134 -9.74 1.26 21.80
CA ASP A 134 -8.89 1.02 22.98
C ASP A 134 -7.41 1.18 22.62
N PHE A 135 -6.98 0.61 21.49
CA PHE A 135 -5.62 0.81 20.99
C PHE A 135 -5.31 2.26 20.62
N LEU A 136 -6.26 2.96 19.98
CA LEU A 136 -6.09 4.38 19.68
C LEU A 136 -5.94 5.21 20.97
N SER A 137 -6.68 4.84 22.02
CA SER A 137 -6.58 5.47 23.34
C SER A 137 -5.21 5.25 23.99
N GLU A 138 -4.63 4.05 23.84
CA GLU A 138 -3.27 3.77 24.29
C GLU A 138 -2.21 4.57 23.50
N LEU A 139 -2.36 4.70 22.18
CA LEU A 139 -1.47 5.55 21.37
C LEU A 139 -1.54 7.04 21.75
N VAL A 140 -2.66 7.53 22.26
CA VAL A 140 -2.76 8.90 22.80
C VAL A 140 -1.83 9.09 23.99
N LYS A 141 -1.63 8.07 24.85
CA LYS A 141 -0.67 8.14 25.96
C LYS A 141 0.76 8.24 25.43
N VAL A 142 1.09 7.42 24.43
CA VAL A 142 2.39 7.44 23.73
C VAL A 142 2.68 8.83 23.17
N LYS A 143 1.71 9.38 22.44
CA LYS A 143 1.80 10.70 21.84
C LYS A 143 2.12 11.79 22.88
N ARG A 144 1.42 11.78 24.02
CA ARG A 144 1.60 12.77 25.10
C ARG A 144 3.01 12.73 25.68
N GLU A 145 3.56 11.55 25.95
CA GLU A 145 4.93 11.48 26.49
C GLU A 145 5.99 11.86 25.47
N LEU A 146 5.82 11.50 24.19
CA LEU A 146 6.71 11.96 23.12
C LEU A 146 6.74 13.49 23.06
N GLU A 147 5.57 14.13 23.15
CA GLU A 147 5.46 15.60 23.22
C GLU A 147 6.14 16.16 24.48
N LEU A 148 5.98 15.53 25.64
CA LEU A 148 6.63 15.95 26.88
C LEU A 148 8.16 15.88 26.77
N ILE A 149 8.73 14.79 26.26
CA ILE A 149 10.20 14.61 26.13
C ILE A 149 10.79 15.51 25.06
N LEU A 150 10.03 15.83 24.02
CA LEU A 150 10.45 16.82 23.04
C LEU A 150 10.54 18.23 23.65
N ASN A 151 9.70 18.53 24.64
CA ASN A 151 9.65 19.84 25.31
C ASN A 151 10.55 19.94 26.55
N ASP A 152 10.78 18.83 27.27
CA ASP A 152 11.59 18.76 28.48
C ASP A 152 12.68 17.68 28.36
N LYS A 153 13.91 18.13 28.11
CA LYS A 153 15.10 17.27 27.97
C LYS A 153 15.64 16.70 29.28
N SER A 154 15.07 17.09 30.42
CA SER A 154 15.43 16.50 31.71
C SER A 154 14.80 15.13 31.95
N ILE A 155 13.75 14.80 31.19
CA ILE A 155 13.11 13.48 31.21
C ILE A 155 14.03 12.50 30.48
N TYR A 156 14.49 11.47 31.19
CA TYR A 156 15.44 10.47 30.69
C TYR A 156 14.83 9.07 30.51
N LYS A 157 13.55 8.90 30.90
CA LYS A 157 12.77 7.66 30.75
C LYS A 157 11.32 7.96 30.42
N PHE A 158 10.74 7.12 29.58
CA PHE A 158 9.29 7.02 29.39
C PHE A 158 8.62 6.35 30.60
N ASN A 159 7.38 6.74 30.88
CA ASN A 159 6.52 6.13 31.91
C ASN A 159 5.61 5.03 31.33
N PHE A 160 5.62 4.81 30.01
CA PHE A 160 4.88 3.73 29.33
C PHE A 160 4.94 2.33 29.97
N PRO A 161 6.03 1.88 30.61
CA PRO A 161 6.08 0.53 31.18
C PRO A 161 5.33 0.36 32.51
N ASP A 162 4.91 1.45 33.16
CA ASP A 162 4.41 1.44 34.54
C ASP A 162 2.87 1.30 34.62
N GLU A 163 2.28 1.20 35.83
CA GLU A 163 0.85 0.83 36.06
C GLU A 163 -0.20 1.76 35.39
N ASP A 164 0.16 2.99 35.04
CA ASP A 164 -0.69 3.95 34.30
C ASP A 164 -0.18 4.23 32.87
N GLY A 165 0.77 3.41 32.40
CA GLY A 165 1.45 3.55 31.12
C GLY A 165 0.65 3.00 29.94
N PHE A 166 1.36 2.42 28.98
CA PHE A 166 0.82 1.87 27.74
C PHE A 166 0.42 0.40 27.91
N ASP A 167 -0.82 0.06 27.56
CA ASP A 167 -1.29 -1.33 27.59
C ASP A 167 -0.75 -2.11 26.38
N TYR A 168 0.26 -2.92 26.65
CA TYR A 168 0.89 -3.79 25.66
C TYR A 168 0.01 -4.97 25.22
N GLU A 169 -1.01 -5.34 25.99
CA GLU A 169 -1.98 -6.35 25.55
C GLU A 169 -2.84 -5.80 24.41
N GLU A 170 -3.25 -4.53 24.47
CA GLU A 170 -3.98 -3.86 23.38
C GLU A 170 -3.16 -3.76 22.10
N LEU A 171 -1.87 -3.46 22.22
CA LEU A 171 -0.93 -3.52 21.10
C LEU A 171 -0.89 -4.91 20.47
N CYS A 172 -0.72 -5.96 21.28
CA CYS A 172 -0.68 -7.34 20.76
C CYS A 172 -1.99 -7.76 20.09
N LYS A 173 -3.15 -7.42 20.67
CA LYS A 173 -4.47 -7.71 20.08
C LYS A 173 -4.59 -7.12 18.69
N ASN A 174 -4.21 -5.85 18.52
CA ASN A 174 -4.33 -5.12 17.26
C ASN A 174 -3.29 -5.56 16.22
N ILE A 175 -2.05 -5.86 16.62
CA ILE A 175 -1.04 -6.39 15.70
C ILE A 175 -1.44 -7.77 15.15
N HIS A 176 -2.02 -8.64 15.98
CA HIS A 176 -2.43 -9.98 15.53
C HIS A 176 -3.55 -9.97 14.48
N MET A 177 -4.20 -8.83 14.27
CA MET A 177 -5.16 -8.61 13.20
C MET A 177 -4.46 -8.41 11.85
N ILE A 178 -3.21 -7.99 11.87
CA ILE A 178 -2.42 -7.80 10.65
C ILE A 178 -1.68 -9.10 10.36
N ARG A 179 -1.92 -9.67 9.18
CA ARG A 179 -1.31 -10.92 8.72
C ARG A 179 -0.40 -10.68 7.54
N PHE A 180 0.69 -11.41 7.49
CA PHE A 180 1.52 -11.46 6.29
C PHE A 180 0.90 -12.40 5.25
N ASN A 181 0.63 -11.88 4.07
CA ASN A 181 0.26 -12.64 2.89
C ASN A 181 1.50 -12.92 2.05
N SER A 182 1.90 -14.19 1.99
CA SER A 182 3.08 -14.64 1.25
C SER A 182 2.89 -14.69 -0.27
N GLU A 183 1.67 -14.56 -0.79
CA GLU A 183 1.44 -14.58 -2.24
C GLU A 183 1.86 -13.27 -2.92
N ASN A 184 1.78 -12.15 -2.18
CA ASN A 184 2.10 -10.81 -2.65
C ASN A 184 3.10 -10.06 -1.75
N ASP A 185 3.70 -10.73 -0.77
CA ASP A 185 4.66 -10.18 0.20
C ASP A 185 4.16 -8.92 0.92
N GLN A 186 2.88 -8.91 1.31
CA GLN A 186 2.22 -7.75 1.93
C GLN A 186 1.52 -8.08 3.24
N LEU A 187 1.41 -7.07 4.10
CA LEU A 187 0.59 -7.11 5.30
C LEU A 187 -0.86 -6.76 4.95
N ILE A 188 -1.79 -7.60 5.39
CA ILE A 188 -3.24 -7.46 5.19
C ILE A 188 -3.99 -7.55 6.53
N PRO A 189 -5.01 -6.71 6.76
CA PRO A 189 -5.89 -6.83 7.91
C PRO A 189 -6.81 -8.05 7.87
N PHE A 190 -7.18 -8.56 9.05
CA PHE A 190 -8.12 -9.65 9.27
C PHE A 190 -8.96 -9.44 10.54
#